data_AF-A0A0T6BCE1-F1
#
_entry.id   AF-A0A0T6BCE1-F1
#
_cell.length_a   1.000
_cell.length_b   1.000
_cell.length_c   1.000
_cell.angle_alpha   90.00
_cell.angle_beta   90.00
_cell.angle_gamma   90.00
#
_symmetry.space_group_name_H-M   'P 1'
#
loop_
_entity.id
_entity.type
_entity.pdbx_description
1 polymer ?
#
loop_
_entity_poly.entity_id
_entity_poly.type
_entity_poly.pdbx_seq_one_letter_code
_entity_poly.pdbx_strand_id
1 'polypeptide(L)'
;RIQIGAPRGSNPAHGNENTGVVFRCGIKSSCYNVNMKPFDGNSDTYAAESYFGNSMDISEDKSIFAACGHRWVQVSGFDYWMQGACFAGKTNENTTEFFNSLYRLNPQTVVVTGVRVYNLAIAQMGFSAQFVKDTKKNDLMIGLPGLLNWKGGVGLLSKGERPPAARRRRRRSIDDIRETFIPDVA
;
A
#
# COMPACT_ATOMS: atom_id res chain seq x y z
N ARG A 1 6.06 21.65 -7.67
CA ARG A 1 6.24 21.32 -6.23
C ARG A 1 7.09 20.05 -6.17
N ILE A 2 7.81 19.85 -5.08
CA ILE A 2 8.66 18.66 -4.86
C ILE A 2 8.03 17.86 -3.72
N GLN A 3 7.94 16.55 -3.87
CA GLN A 3 7.55 15.64 -2.80
C GLN A 3 8.78 14.89 -2.30
N ILE A 4 8.94 14.80 -0.99
CA ILE A 4 10.14 14.24 -0.36
C ILE A 4 9.68 13.24 0.70
N GLY A 5 10.12 11.99 0.55
CA GLY A 5 9.89 10.96 1.54
C GLY A 5 10.99 11.02 2.60
N ALA A 6 10.60 10.94 3.87
CA ALA A 6 11.49 10.80 5.00
C ALA A 6 11.05 9.56 5.79
N PRO A 7 11.53 8.36 5.42
CA PRO A 7 11.04 7.09 5.97
C PRO A 7 11.23 6.94 7.49
N ARG A 8 12.20 7.65 8.06
CA ARG A 8 12.44 7.70 9.51
C ARG A 8 11.92 8.96 10.18
N GLY A 9 11.19 9.81 9.45
CA GLY A 9 10.57 10.98 10.05
C GLY A 9 9.38 10.58 10.93
N SER A 10 9.23 11.21 12.08
CA SER A 10 8.09 10.98 12.95
C SER A 10 6.88 11.75 12.43
N ASN A 11 5.75 11.07 12.33
CA ASN A 11 4.48 11.69 11.99
C ASN A 11 3.63 11.84 13.26
N PRO A 12 3.45 13.07 13.80
CA PRO A 12 2.71 13.29 15.04
C PRO A 12 1.27 12.77 14.99
N ALA A 13 0.65 12.73 13.80
CA ALA A 13 -0.72 12.28 13.62
C ALA A 13 -0.91 10.78 13.94
N HIS A 14 0.18 10.00 13.96
CA HIS A 14 0.15 8.56 14.24
C HIS A 14 0.79 8.21 15.59
N GLY A 15 1.17 9.21 16.40
CA GLY A 15 1.71 9.03 17.75
C GLY A 15 3.00 8.19 17.88
N ASN A 16 3.54 7.73 16.76
CA ASN A 16 4.57 6.70 16.69
C ASN A 16 5.88 7.27 16.13
N GLU A 17 6.98 7.00 16.83
CA GLU A 17 8.34 7.29 16.35
C GLU A 17 8.62 6.55 15.03
N ASN A 18 9.35 7.22 14.13
CA ASN A 18 9.86 6.63 12.88
C ASN A 18 8.79 5.98 11.97
N THR A 19 7.53 6.44 12.05
CA THR A 19 6.47 6.00 11.12
C THR A 19 6.83 6.27 9.66
N GLY A 20 7.57 7.35 9.43
CA GLY A 20 7.81 7.92 8.12
C GLY A 20 6.82 9.04 7.82
N VAL A 21 7.28 9.99 7.02
CA VAL A 21 6.50 11.17 6.61
C VAL A 21 6.83 11.54 5.18
N VAL A 22 5.83 12.07 4.47
CA VAL A 22 6.04 12.69 3.16
C VAL A 22 5.89 14.20 3.33
N PHE A 23 6.89 14.94 2.90
CA PHE A 23 6.88 16.39 2.83
C PHE A 23 6.50 16.86 1.44
N ARG A 24 5.82 18.01 1.39
CA ARG A 24 5.60 18.74 0.15
C ARG A 24 6.26 20.11 0.26
N CYS A 25 7.14 20.38 -0.68
CA CYS A 25 7.96 21.59 -0.73
C CYS A 25 7.63 22.40 -1.98
N GLY A 26 7.46 23.72 -1.81
CA GLY A 26 7.52 24.63 -2.95
C GLY A 26 8.99 24.85 -3.35
N ILE A 27 9.22 25.29 -4.59
CA ILE A 27 10.59 25.53 -5.10
C ILE A 27 11.28 26.68 -4.33
N LYS A 28 10.49 27.61 -3.79
CA LYS A 28 10.96 28.79 -3.03
C LYS A 28 10.21 28.98 -1.71
N SER A 29 9.61 27.92 -1.18
CA SER A 29 8.81 28.00 0.04
C SER A 29 9.10 26.82 0.97
N SER A 30 8.76 26.96 2.24
CA SER A 30 8.91 25.90 3.24
C SER A 30 8.16 24.62 2.85
N CYS A 31 8.65 23.51 3.39
CA CYS A 31 8.01 22.21 3.29
C CYS A 31 6.95 22.06 4.38
N TYR A 32 5.91 21.29 4.09
CA TYR A 32 4.90 20.91 5.08
C TYR A 32 4.58 19.43 4.97
N ASN A 33 4.10 18.86 6.07
CA ASN A 33 3.75 17.45 6.15
C ASN A 33 2.49 17.17 5.34
N VAL A 34 2.53 16.11 4.56
CA VAL A 34 1.32 15.50 4.00
C VAL A 34 0.67 14.68 5.12
N ASN A 35 -0.59 14.99 5.41
CA ASN A 35 -1.38 14.29 6.42
C ASN A 35 -1.80 12.92 5.88
N MET A 36 -1.21 11.87 6.45
CA MET A 36 -1.62 10.50 6.22
C MET A 36 -2.92 10.24 6.95
N LYS A 37 -4.04 10.07 6.22
CA LYS A 37 -5.31 9.74 6.88
C LYS A 37 -5.15 8.43 7.67
N PRO A 38 -5.72 8.36 8.88
CA PRO A 38 -5.73 7.14 9.65
C PRO A 38 -6.44 6.02 8.88
N PHE A 39 -6.03 4.80 9.15
CA PHE A 39 -6.68 3.61 8.61
C PHE A 39 -8.07 3.48 9.25
N ASP A 40 -9.14 3.62 8.48
CA ASP A 40 -10.55 3.58 8.96
C ASP A 40 -11.03 2.16 9.37
N GLY A 41 -10.11 1.22 9.61
CA GLY A 41 -10.45 -0.13 10.08
C GLY A 41 -10.08 -0.31 11.54
N ASN A 42 -11.00 -0.89 12.32
CA ASN A 42 -10.88 -1.37 13.71
C ASN A 42 -9.74 -2.38 13.97
N SER A 43 -8.65 -2.38 13.19
CA SER A 43 -7.53 -3.29 13.37
C SER A 43 -6.36 -2.63 14.05
N ASP A 44 -5.82 -3.35 15.01
CA ASP A 44 -4.49 -3.19 15.58
C ASP A 44 -3.44 -3.10 14.45
N THR A 45 -3.17 -1.89 13.97
CA THR A 45 -2.13 -1.62 12.98
C THR A 45 -1.03 -0.84 13.66
N TYR A 46 0.21 -1.28 13.44
CA TYR A 46 1.39 -0.64 13.98
C TYR A 46 2.08 0.10 12.84
N ALA A 47 1.94 1.42 12.87
CA ALA A 47 2.57 2.32 11.92
C ALA A 47 4.02 2.66 12.32
N ALA A 48 4.40 2.43 13.58
CA ALA A 48 5.76 2.61 14.07
C ALA A 48 6.76 1.82 13.22
N GLU A 49 7.89 2.45 12.85
CA GLU A 49 8.93 1.85 12.00
C GLU A 49 8.43 1.33 10.64
N SER A 50 7.28 1.81 10.15
CA SER A 50 6.71 1.34 8.87
C SER A 50 7.44 1.85 7.62
N TYR A 51 8.29 2.87 7.80
CA TYR A 51 9.11 3.49 6.76
C TYR A 51 8.28 4.14 5.66
N PHE A 52 7.18 4.78 6.04
CA PHE A 52 6.31 5.49 5.10
C PHE A 52 7.07 6.58 4.34
N GLY A 53 6.90 6.60 3.01
CA GLY A 53 7.66 7.43 2.09
C GLY A 53 8.96 6.79 1.60
N ASN A 54 9.19 5.48 1.85
CA ASN A 54 10.36 4.77 1.28
C ASN A 54 10.29 4.64 -0.24
N SER A 55 9.08 4.47 -0.76
CA SER A 55 8.80 4.46 -2.19
C SER A 55 7.65 5.41 -2.46
N MET A 56 7.77 6.13 -3.57
CA MET A 56 6.77 7.10 -4.00
C MET A 56 6.79 7.20 -5.52
N ASP A 57 5.64 7.51 -6.08
CA ASP A 57 5.56 7.92 -7.48
C ASP A 57 4.42 8.93 -7.68
N ILE A 58 4.44 9.62 -8.82
CA ILE A 58 3.42 10.59 -9.24
C ILE A 58 2.83 10.12 -10.56
N SER A 59 1.50 10.17 -10.68
CA SER A 59 0.80 9.79 -11.90
C SER A 59 1.26 10.64 -13.09
N GLU A 60 1.10 10.10 -14.29
CA GLU A 60 1.57 10.75 -15.52
C GLU A 60 0.95 12.14 -15.76
N ASP A 61 -0.34 12.27 -15.46
CA ASP A 61 -1.08 13.54 -15.50
C ASP A 61 -0.77 14.47 -14.31
N LYS A 62 0.08 14.01 -13.39
CA LYS A 62 0.51 14.69 -12.16
C LYS A 62 -0.66 15.05 -11.24
N SER A 63 -1.80 14.37 -11.35
CA SER A 63 -2.97 14.63 -10.52
C SER A 63 -2.90 13.89 -9.18
N ILE A 64 -2.25 12.73 -9.13
CA ILE A 64 -2.18 11.84 -7.99
C ILE A 64 -0.71 11.53 -7.66
N PHE A 65 -0.42 11.34 -6.38
CA PHE A 65 0.82 10.72 -5.93
C PHE A 65 0.49 9.54 -5.04
N ALA A 66 1.40 8.57 -5.01
CA ALA A 66 1.36 7.46 -4.09
C ALA A 66 2.65 7.44 -3.27
N ALA A 67 2.54 6.99 -2.03
CA ALA A 67 3.65 6.75 -1.13
C ALA A 67 3.38 5.48 -0.34
N CYS A 68 4.40 4.68 -0.09
CA CYS A 68 4.25 3.43 0.64
C CYS A 68 5.19 3.35 1.85
N GLY A 69 4.85 2.45 2.76
CA GLY A 69 5.66 2.00 3.88
C GLY A 69 5.67 0.47 3.91
N HIS A 70 6.74 -0.13 3.40
CA HIS A 70 6.84 -1.59 3.25
C HIS A 70 6.93 -2.35 4.58
N ARG A 71 7.24 -1.68 5.69
CA ARG A 71 7.32 -2.29 7.02
C ARG A 71 6.03 -2.12 7.84
N TRP A 72 4.96 -1.67 7.21
CA TRP A 72 3.67 -1.54 7.89
C TRP A 72 3.21 -2.89 8.43
N VAL A 73 2.88 -2.92 9.73
CA VAL A 73 2.47 -4.15 10.42
C VAL A 73 0.98 -4.14 10.72
N GLN A 74 0.33 -5.23 10.35
CA GLN A 74 -1.01 -5.57 10.77
C GLN A 74 -0.94 -6.59 11.91
N VAL A 75 -1.79 -6.43 12.91
CA VAL A 75 -1.96 -7.41 13.99
C VAL A 75 -3.33 -8.06 13.88
N SER A 76 -3.34 -9.39 14.02
CA SER A 76 -4.53 -10.21 14.02
C SER A 76 -4.41 -11.26 15.12
N GLY A 77 -5.12 -11.05 16.23
CA GLY A 77 -4.95 -11.89 17.42
C GLY A 77 -3.54 -11.75 18.00
N PHE A 78 -2.76 -12.84 17.97
CA PHE A 78 -1.37 -12.87 18.44
C PHE A 78 -0.34 -12.79 17.30
N ASP A 79 -0.80 -12.69 16.05
CA ASP A 79 0.08 -12.68 14.89
C ASP A 79 0.39 -11.25 14.42
N TYR A 80 1.63 -11.04 14.01
CA TYR A 80 2.13 -9.79 13.44
C TYR A 80 2.51 -10.02 11.98
N TRP A 81 1.85 -9.31 11.07
CA TRP A 81 2.05 -9.45 9.63
C TRP A 81 2.61 -8.15 9.05
N MET A 82 3.87 -8.21 8.62
CA MET A 82 4.55 -7.11 7.93
C MET A 82 4.15 -7.09 6.43
N GLN A 83 2.88 -6.77 6.18
CA GLN A 83 2.32 -6.80 4.83
C GLN A 83 2.74 -5.60 4.00
N GLY A 84 3.09 -4.47 4.63
CA GLY A 84 3.29 -3.19 3.94
C GLY A 84 1.98 -2.49 3.60
N ALA A 85 2.05 -1.19 3.33
CA ALA A 85 0.89 -0.37 3.00
C ALA A 85 1.26 0.75 2.02
N CYS A 86 0.31 1.13 1.18
CA CYS A 86 0.42 2.26 0.27
C CYS A 86 -0.74 3.24 0.51
N PHE A 87 -0.46 4.52 0.29
CA PHE A 87 -1.40 5.62 0.41
C PHE A 87 -1.28 6.48 -0.84
N ALA A 88 -2.39 7.02 -1.32
CA ALA A 88 -2.41 7.93 -2.45
C ALA A 88 -3.23 9.17 -2.15
N GLY A 89 -2.81 10.30 -2.68
CA GLY A 89 -3.53 11.57 -2.51
C GLY A 89 -3.44 12.40 -3.78
N LYS A 90 -4.25 13.45 -3.87
CA LYS A 90 -4.07 14.41 -4.96
C LYS A 90 -2.81 15.23 -4.73
N THR A 91 -2.09 15.55 -5.80
CA THR A 91 -0.82 16.32 -5.74
C THR A 91 -1.00 17.76 -5.27
N ASN A 92 -2.23 18.28 -5.31
CA ASN A 92 -2.60 19.59 -4.81
C ASN A 92 -3.20 19.58 -3.39
N GLU A 93 -3.58 18.43 -2.85
CA GLU A 93 -4.20 18.26 -1.53
C GLU A 93 -3.18 17.79 -0.50
N ASN A 94 -3.31 18.22 0.75
CA ASN A 94 -2.36 17.89 1.82
C ASN A 94 -2.72 16.61 2.56
N THR A 95 -3.61 15.80 2.01
CA THR A 95 -4.09 14.56 2.61
C THR A 95 -3.88 13.40 1.66
N THR A 96 -3.52 12.25 2.21
CA THR A 96 -3.61 10.97 1.49
C THR A 96 -4.82 10.18 1.95
N GLU A 97 -5.23 9.25 1.11
CA GLU A 97 -6.18 8.19 1.43
C GLU A 97 -5.46 6.87 1.31
N PHE A 98 -5.93 5.90 2.07
CA PHE A 98 -5.38 4.56 2.02
C PHE A 98 -5.60 3.94 0.64
N PHE A 99 -4.51 3.55 -0.01
CA PHE A 99 -4.54 2.99 -1.35
C PHE A 99 -4.53 1.47 -1.22
N ASN A 100 -5.74 0.90 -1.26
CA ASN A 100 -6.08 -0.52 -1.20
C ASN A 100 -4.98 -1.46 -0.66
N SER A 101 -5.18 -2.01 0.54
CA SER A 101 -4.23 -2.95 1.11
C SER A 101 -4.63 -4.39 0.88
N LEU A 102 -3.60 -5.23 0.73
CA LEU A 102 -3.64 -6.67 0.94
C LEU A 102 -4.27 -7.06 2.29
N TYR A 103 -4.52 -6.10 3.20
CA TYR A 103 -5.32 -6.21 4.42
C TYR A 103 -6.64 -6.98 4.21
N ARG A 104 -7.29 -6.82 3.05
CA ARG A 104 -8.52 -7.57 2.73
C ARG A 104 -8.27 -9.01 2.30
N LEU A 105 -7.04 -9.33 1.91
CA LEU A 105 -6.60 -10.67 1.62
C LEU A 105 -6.13 -11.29 2.93
N ASN A 106 -7.05 -12.03 3.56
CA ASN A 106 -6.69 -12.92 4.66
C ASN A 106 -5.46 -13.75 4.22
N PRO A 107 -4.31 -13.70 4.92
CA PRO A 107 -3.10 -14.34 4.47
C PRO A 107 -3.34 -15.83 4.31
N GLN A 108 -3.52 -16.25 3.06
CA GLN A 108 -3.76 -17.64 2.75
C GLN A 108 -2.47 -18.41 3.01
N THR A 109 -2.57 -19.50 3.75
CA THR A 109 -1.48 -20.46 3.84
C THR A 109 -1.39 -21.23 2.53
N VAL A 110 -0.21 -21.23 1.92
CA VAL A 110 0.10 -22.03 0.75
C VAL A 110 1.18 -23.05 1.12
N VAL A 111 1.16 -24.22 0.48
CA VAL A 111 2.19 -25.25 0.70
C VAL A 111 3.27 -25.06 -0.36
N VAL A 112 4.48 -24.74 0.08
CA VAL A 112 5.68 -24.65 -0.78
C VAL A 112 6.64 -25.72 -0.30
N THR A 113 7.02 -26.65 -1.18
CA THR A 113 7.96 -27.76 -0.86
C THR A 113 7.58 -28.54 0.41
N GLY A 114 6.28 -28.76 0.66
CA GLY A 114 5.77 -29.46 1.84
C GLY A 114 5.66 -28.62 3.11
N VAL A 115 6.11 -27.36 3.10
CA VAL A 115 6.02 -26.42 4.23
C VAL A 115 4.85 -25.47 4.03
N ARG A 116 4.03 -25.26 5.07
CA ARG A 116 2.98 -24.22 5.04
C ARG A 116 3.61 -22.86 5.29
N VAL A 117 3.41 -21.94 4.34
CA VAL A 117 3.86 -20.55 4.43
C VAL A 117 2.66 -19.62 4.27
N TYR A 118 2.63 -18.53 5.02
CA TYR A 118 1.63 -17.49 4.83
C TYR A 118 2.02 -16.66 3.61
N ASN A 119 1.22 -16.72 2.55
CA ASN A 119 1.56 -16.15 1.25
C ASN A 119 1.87 -14.64 1.34
N LEU A 120 1.06 -13.90 2.12
CA LEU A 120 1.09 -12.44 2.18
C LEU A 120 1.52 -11.87 3.53
N ALA A 121 1.74 -12.69 4.56
CA ALA A 121 1.98 -12.19 5.92
C ALA A 121 3.21 -11.29 6.04
N ILE A 122 4.22 -11.51 5.20
CA ILE A 122 5.46 -10.71 5.16
C ILE A 122 5.70 -10.10 3.78
N ALA A 123 4.64 -9.84 3.00
CA ALA A 123 4.77 -9.42 1.61
C ALA A 123 5.62 -8.15 1.40
N GLN A 124 5.70 -7.27 2.40
CA GLN A 124 6.41 -5.99 2.34
C GLN A 124 6.02 -5.15 1.13
N MET A 125 4.71 -5.09 0.88
CA MET A 125 4.09 -4.35 -0.21
C MET A 125 4.53 -2.88 -0.22
N GLY A 126 4.86 -2.38 -1.41
CA GLY A 126 5.31 -1.01 -1.57
C GLY A 126 6.78 -0.83 -1.24
N PHE A 127 7.58 -1.91 -1.29
CA PHE A 127 9.03 -1.82 -1.28
C PHE A 127 9.53 -0.94 -2.44
N SER A 128 8.94 -1.13 -3.62
CA SER A 128 8.98 -0.23 -4.77
C SER A 128 7.56 0.12 -5.21
N ALA A 129 7.39 1.26 -5.87
CA ALA A 129 6.10 1.72 -6.38
C ALA A 129 6.29 2.52 -7.67
N GLN A 130 5.42 2.30 -8.65
CA GLN A 130 5.41 3.03 -9.91
C GLN A 130 4.00 3.07 -10.50
N PHE A 131 3.53 4.24 -10.93
CA PHE A 131 2.30 4.33 -11.71
C PHE A 131 2.50 3.75 -13.11
N VAL A 132 1.55 2.93 -13.55
CA VAL A 132 1.57 2.35 -14.90
C VAL A 132 1.21 3.44 -15.90
N LYS A 133 2.15 3.72 -16.80
CA LYS A 133 2.00 4.67 -17.91
C LYS A 133 0.89 4.25 -18.85
N ASP A 134 0.30 5.22 -19.55
CA ASP A 134 -0.70 4.99 -20.61
C ASP A 134 -2.01 4.31 -20.14
N THR A 135 -2.23 4.20 -18.84
CA THR A 135 -3.49 3.72 -18.28
C THR A 135 -4.34 4.91 -17.80
N LYS A 136 -5.61 4.99 -18.25
CA LYS A 136 -6.56 5.98 -17.73
C LYS A 136 -6.96 5.74 -16.26
N LYS A 137 -6.46 4.67 -15.65
CA LYS A 137 -6.94 4.13 -14.36
C LYS A 137 -6.08 4.51 -13.17
N ASN A 138 -4.94 5.17 -13.38
CA ASN A 138 -3.96 5.47 -12.33
C ASN A 138 -3.60 4.21 -11.52
N ASP A 139 -3.34 3.11 -12.24
CA ASP A 139 -2.96 1.85 -11.63
C ASP A 139 -1.53 1.98 -11.08
N LEU A 140 -1.32 1.51 -9.85
CA LEU A 140 -0.01 1.53 -9.19
C LEU A 140 0.57 0.12 -9.20
N MET A 141 1.68 -0.05 -9.90
CA MET A 141 2.51 -1.24 -9.82
C MET A 141 3.41 -1.16 -8.58
N ILE A 142 3.50 -2.24 -7.83
CA ILE A 142 4.19 -2.28 -6.54
C ILE A 142 5.03 -3.54 -6.41
N GLY A 143 6.18 -3.43 -5.75
CA GLY A 143 7.01 -4.58 -5.38
C GLY A 143 6.58 -5.23 -4.07
N LEU A 144 6.63 -6.57 -4.02
CA LEU A 144 6.30 -7.40 -2.86
C LEU A 144 7.43 -8.42 -2.62
N PRO A 145 8.59 -8.01 -2.09
CA PRO A 145 9.78 -8.88 -1.99
C PRO A 145 9.58 -10.08 -1.07
N GLY A 146 8.73 -9.99 -0.04
CA GLY A 146 8.50 -11.09 0.89
C GLY A 146 7.36 -12.04 0.49
N LEU A 147 6.74 -11.82 -0.67
CA LEU A 147 5.70 -12.70 -1.21
C LEU A 147 6.20 -14.15 -1.31
N LEU A 148 5.34 -15.11 -0.94
CA LEU A 148 5.63 -16.55 -1.02
C LEU A 148 6.97 -16.93 -0.35
N ASN A 149 7.17 -16.49 0.89
CA ASN A 149 8.40 -16.72 1.65
C ASN A 149 9.65 -16.22 0.91
N TRP A 150 9.64 -14.92 0.57
CA TRP A 150 10.75 -14.23 -0.11
C TRP A 150 11.03 -14.66 -1.55
N LYS A 151 10.10 -15.39 -2.20
CA LYS A 151 10.17 -15.57 -3.66
C LYS A 151 10.03 -14.22 -4.38
N GLY A 152 9.27 -13.30 -3.78
CA GLY A 152 9.02 -11.99 -4.33
C GLY A 152 7.93 -11.99 -5.40
N GLY A 153 7.52 -10.80 -5.80
CA GLY A 153 6.57 -10.59 -6.89
C GLY A 153 6.23 -9.13 -7.08
N VAL A 154 5.34 -8.91 -8.03
CA VAL A 154 4.79 -7.60 -8.39
C VAL A 154 3.27 -7.65 -8.26
N GLY A 155 2.70 -6.58 -7.71
CA GLY A 155 1.26 -6.39 -7.58
C GLY A 155 0.80 -5.19 -8.39
N LEU A 156 -0.44 -5.23 -8.84
CA LEU A 156 -1.09 -4.10 -9.49
C LEU A 156 -2.26 -3.65 -8.63
N LEU A 157 -2.15 -2.45 -8.06
CA LEU A 157 -3.19 -1.82 -7.27
C LEU A 157 -3.98 -0.87 -8.18
N SER A 158 -5.17 -1.30 -8.58
CA SER A 158 -6.14 -0.46 -9.27
C SER A 158 -7.06 0.24 -8.27
N LYS A 159 -7.36 1.51 -8.50
CA LYS A 159 -8.42 2.20 -7.76
C LYS A 159 -9.76 1.60 -8.22
N GLY A 160 -10.27 0.63 -7.46
CA GLY A 160 -11.55 0.01 -7.76
C GLY A 160 -12.66 1.07 -7.77
N GLU A 161 -13.31 1.27 -8.91
CA GLU A 161 -14.72 1.70 -8.89
C GLU A 161 -15.46 0.63 -8.10
N ARG A 162 -16.16 1.01 -7.02
CA ARG A 162 -17.14 0.09 -6.42
C ARG A 162 -18.05 -0.35 -7.58
N PRO A 163 -18.15 -1.65 -7.91
CA PRO A 163 -19.10 -2.05 -8.93
C PRO A 163 -20.48 -1.52 -8.53
N PRO A 164 -21.26 -0.91 -9.46
CA PRO A 164 -22.59 -0.42 -9.15
C PRO A 164 -23.34 -1.57 -8.49
N ALA A 165 -23.94 -1.31 -7.32
CA ALA A 165 -24.55 -2.32 -6.46
C ALA A 165 -25.42 -3.26 -7.29
N ALA A 166 -24.87 -4.44 -7.63
CA ALA A 166 -25.57 -5.40 -8.44
C ALA A 166 -26.78 -5.87 -7.62
N ARG A 167 -27.98 -5.58 -8.14
CA ARG A 167 -29.25 -6.08 -7.60
C ARG A 167 -29.08 -7.54 -7.19
N ARG A 168 -29.32 -7.82 -5.90
CA ARG A 168 -29.31 -9.13 -5.25
C ARG A 168 -29.68 -10.27 -6.21
N ARG A 169 -28.68 -11.01 -6.67
CA ARG A 169 -28.83 -12.45 -6.94
C ARG A 169 -27.88 -13.16 -6.00
N ARG A 170 -28.45 -13.78 -4.96
CA ARG A 170 -27.74 -14.71 -4.06
C ARG A 170 -27.10 -15.82 -4.90
N ARG A 171 -25.81 -15.68 -5.17
CA ARG A 171 -24.85 -16.77 -5.28
C ARG A 171 -23.58 -16.26 -4.61
N ARG A 172 -23.13 -16.98 -3.58
CA ARG A 172 -21.87 -16.71 -2.87
C ARG A 172 -20.76 -16.63 -3.92
N SER A 173 -20.23 -15.43 -4.11
CA SER A 173 -19.09 -15.14 -4.97
C SER A 173 -18.20 -14.19 -4.17
N ILE A 174 -16.98 -14.64 -3.94
CA ILE A 174 -15.91 -13.91 -3.26
C ILE A 174 -15.69 -12.59 -4.01
N ASP A 175 -15.46 -11.52 -3.24
CA ASP A 175 -15.21 -10.17 -3.72
C ASP A 175 -14.17 -10.15 -4.84
N ASP A 176 -14.58 -9.64 -6.00
CA ASP A 176 -13.79 -9.58 -7.22
C ASP A 176 -12.80 -8.41 -7.13
N ILE A 177 -11.63 -8.68 -6.53
CA ILE A 177 -10.41 -7.90 -6.72
C ILE A 177 -9.63 -8.60 -7.84
N ARG A 178 -9.51 -7.97 -9.01
CA ARG A 178 -8.61 -8.43 -10.07
C ARG A 178 -7.18 -8.03 -9.73
N GLU A 179 -6.55 -8.78 -8.84
CA GLU A 179 -5.10 -8.83 -8.76
C GLU A 179 -4.61 -9.79 -9.83
N THR A 180 -4.02 -9.24 -10.90
CA THR A 180 -3.29 -10.08 -11.85
C THR A 180 -1.89 -10.26 -11.29
N PHE A 181 -1.69 -11.34 -10.54
CA PHE A 181 -0.35 -11.82 -10.25
C PHE A 181 0.24 -12.31 -11.56
N ILE A 182 1.30 -11.68 -12.04
CA ILE A 182 2.14 -12.21 -13.11
C ILE A 182 3.33 -12.86 -12.40
N PRO A 183 3.28 -14.16 -12.05
CA PRO A 183 4.49 -14.85 -11.67
C PRO A 183 5.40 -14.90 -12.89
N ASP A 184 6.62 -14.38 -12.78
CA ASP A 184 7.65 -14.63 -13.77
C ASP A 184 7.83 -16.16 -13.88
N VAL A 185 7.55 -16.67 -15.09
CA VAL A 185 7.82 -18.04 -15.49
C VAL A 185 9.25 -18.04 -16.03
N ALA A 186 10.19 -18.46 -15.18
CA ALA A 186 11.50 -18.94 -15.62
C ALA A 186 11.48 -20.46 -15.61
#